data_AF-A0A812R8E6-F1
#
_entry.id   AF-A0A812R8E6-F1
#
_cell.length_a   1.000
_cell.length_b   1.000
_cell.length_c   1.000
_cell.angle_alpha   90.00
_cell.angle_beta   90.00
_cell.angle_gamma   90.00
#
_symmetry.space_group_name_H-M   'P 1'
#
loop_
_entity.id
_entity.type
_entity.pdbx_description
1 polymer ?
#
loop_
_entity_poly.entity_id
_entity_poly.type
_entity_poly.pdbx_seq_one_letter_code
_entity_poly.pdbx_strand_id
1 'polypeptide(L)'
;DVLGPLVSWTLYWDRYDEGFFAGGRFSGKGLHVDQVLWSNVGRNYKGYKLAAAWPKGECSKQVALEFYDVLFVPPLQPRELQALQKAAKVALLRPGDVYIFSGGVAHTVLCVSEEMCIGVYESFVTFHPDHVKHFLHTDDAEGEYSLGTYSMSPRSFRDTK
;
A
#
# COMPACT_ATOMS: atom_id res chain seq x y z
N ASP A 1 22.86 -24.81 -2.92
CA ASP A 1 21.83 -23.77 -3.02
C ASP A 1 20.63 -24.24 -2.20
N VAL A 2 20.25 -23.46 -1.20
CA VAL A 2 19.33 -23.84 -0.10
C VAL A 2 17.87 -23.97 -0.58
N LEU A 3 17.53 -23.52 -1.80
CA LEU A 3 16.14 -23.31 -2.21
C LEU A 3 15.65 -24.14 -3.41
N GLY A 4 16.49 -24.99 -3.99
CA GLY A 4 16.07 -26.00 -4.98
C GLY A 4 15.62 -25.46 -6.36
N PRO A 5 15.23 -26.35 -7.29
CA PRO A 5 15.02 -26.04 -8.71
C PRO A 5 13.78 -25.20 -9.03
N LEU A 6 12.96 -24.89 -8.02
CA LEU A 6 11.73 -24.08 -8.16
C LEU A 6 11.95 -22.61 -7.81
N VAL A 7 13.15 -22.20 -7.38
CA VAL A 7 13.46 -20.80 -7.04
C VAL A 7 13.31 -19.87 -8.26
N SER A 8 13.39 -20.41 -9.48
CA SER A 8 13.13 -19.68 -10.73
C SER A 8 11.66 -19.31 -10.95
N TRP A 9 10.73 -19.87 -10.16
CA TRP A 9 9.31 -19.56 -10.23
C TRP A 9 8.91 -18.49 -9.22
N THR A 10 9.70 -18.25 -8.18
CA THR A 10 9.47 -17.11 -7.31
C THR A 10 9.76 -15.86 -8.12
N LEU A 11 8.71 -15.10 -8.43
CA LEU A 11 8.82 -13.73 -8.96
C LEU A 11 9.40 -12.84 -7.84
N TYR A 12 10.66 -13.07 -7.48
CA TYR A 12 11.44 -12.15 -6.67
C TYR A 12 11.80 -11.00 -7.60
N TRP A 13 11.09 -9.90 -7.41
CA TRP A 13 11.29 -8.67 -8.16
C TRP A 13 11.54 -7.57 -7.13
N ASP A 14 12.75 -7.56 -6.57
CA ASP A 14 13.26 -6.41 -5.85
C ASP A 14 13.66 -5.32 -6.85
N ARG A 15 12.95 -4.19 -6.81
CA ARG A 15 13.21 -2.98 -7.60
C ARG A 15 13.89 -1.88 -6.81
N TYR A 16 14.36 -2.17 -5.59
CA TYR A 16 14.70 -1.16 -4.59
C TYR A 16 13.47 -0.38 -4.06
N ASP A 17 12.26 -0.95 -4.23
CA ASP A 17 11.02 -0.46 -3.61
C ASP A 17 10.74 -1.16 -2.26
N GLU A 18 11.73 -1.89 -1.72
CA GLU A 18 11.76 -2.29 -0.32
C GLU A 18 11.85 -1.03 0.54
N GLY A 19 10.75 -0.74 1.24
CA GLY A 19 10.65 0.50 1.98
C GLY A 19 11.09 0.31 3.42
N PHE A 20 12.21 0.93 3.81
CA PHE A 20 12.44 1.25 5.22
C PHE A 20 11.70 2.54 5.56
N PHE A 21 10.75 2.46 6.50
CA PHE A 21 9.93 3.59 6.91
C PHE A 21 10.26 3.98 8.34
N ALA A 22 10.87 5.14 8.50
CA ALA A 22 11.01 5.82 9.78
C ALA A 22 10.12 7.07 9.82
N GLY A 23 9.42 7.26 10.94
CA GLY A 23 8.50 8.39 11.09
C GLY A 23 8.21 8.73 12.54
N GLY A 24 8.00 10.02 12.82
CA GLY A 24 7.53 10.51 14.12
C GLY A 24 6.01 10.47 14.25
N ARG A 25 5.48 10.92 15.39
CA ARG A 25 4.04 11.04 15.61
C ARG A 25 3.37 11.83 14.48
N PHE A 26 2.26 11.31 13.99
CA PHE A 26 1.44 11.88 12.92
C PHE A 26 2.11 11.99 11.54
N SER A 27 3.26 11.34 11.35
CA SER A 27 3.78 11.05 10.02
C SER A 27 3.14 9.79 9.45
N GLY A 28 3.22 9.60 8.14
CA GLY A 28 2.62 8.46 7.50
C GLY A 28 2.54 8.65 5.99
N LYS A 29 1.81 7.73 5.34
CA LYS A 29 1.47 7.88 3.92
C LYS A 29 -0.03 8.08 3.81
N GLY A 30 -0.41 9.18 3.16
CA GLY A 30 -1.81 9.51 2.88
C GLY A 30 -2.51 8.42 2.09
N LEU A 31 -3.83 8.54 1.94
CA LEU A 31 -4.62 7.51 1.28
C LEU A 31 -4.24 7.37 -0.20
N HIS A 32 -3.93 6.14 -0.62
CA HIS A 32 -3.52 5.84 -1.98
C HIS A 32 -3.81 4.38 -2.31
N VAL A 33 -3.66 4.05 -3.59
CA VAL A 33 -3.46 2.70 -4.11
C VAL A 33 -2.00 2.65 -4.59
N ASP A 34 -1.32 1.51 -4.46
CA ASP A 34 0.06 1.41 -4.90
C ASP A 34 0.17 1.62 -6.41
N GLN A 35 1.29 2.18 -6.86
CA GLN A 35 1.58 2.36 -8.27
C GLN A 35 1.64 1.02 -9.02
N VAL A 36 2.04 -0.05 -8.33
CA VAL A 36 2.08 -1.41 -8.86
C VAL A 36 1.14 -2.29 -8.04
N LEU A 37 0.29 -3.05 -8.71
CA LEU A 37 -0.83 -3.77 -8.08
C LEU A 37 -0.41 -5.14 -7.50
N TRP A 38 0.71 -5.17 -6.79
CA TRP A 38 1.23 -6.34 -6.09
C TRP A 38 0.68 -6.45 -4.66
N SER A 39 1.10 -7.46 -3.92
CA SER A 39 0.92 -7.53 -2.46
C SER A 39 2.20 -7.10 -1.75
N ASN A 40 2.08 -6.68 -0.50
CA ASN A 40 3.20 -6.29 0.34
C ASN A 40 3.16 -7.10 1.64
N VAL A 41 4.33 -7.55 2.09
CA VAL A 41 4.52 -8.17 3.40
C VAL A 41 5.42 -7.26 4.23
N GLY A 42 4.95 -6.88 5.41
CA GLY A 42 5.65 -5.93 6.26
C GLY A 42 5.84 -6.39 7.68
N ARG A 43 6.81 -5.77 8.34
CA ARG A 43 7.08 -5.92 9.77
C ARG A 43 7.22 -4.56 10.42
N ASN A 44 6.48 -4.35 11.51
CA ASN A 44 6.63 -3.15 12.33
C ASN A 44 7.63 -3.43 13.46
N TYR A 45 8.80 -2.79 13.42
CA TYR A 45 9.88 -3.04 14.38
C TYR A 45 9.78 -2.19 15.65
N LYS A 46 9.43 -0.90 15.49
CA LYS A 46 9.38 0.06 16.60
C LYS A 46 8.16 0.97 16.46
N GLY A 47 7.64 1.43 17.59
CA GLY A 47 6.49 2.32 17.64
C GLY A 47 5.21 1.63 17.19
N TYR A 48 4.15 2.41 17.09
CA TYR A 48 2.79 1.97 16.81
C TYR A 48 2.27 2.73 15.60
N LYS A 49 1.67 2.00 14.67
CA LYS A 49 1.06 2.57 13.46
C LYS A 49 -0.41 2.17 13.39
N LEU A 50 -1.27 3.10 12.99
CA LEU A 50 -2.62 2.78 12.54
C LEU A 50 -2.58 2.58 11.03
N ALA A 51 -3.00 1.42 10.56
CA ALA A 51 -3.20 1.12 9.16
C ALA A 51 -4.69 0.97 8.88
N ALA A 52 -5.17 1.57 7.80
CA ALA A 52 -6.54 1.38 7.31
C ALA A 52 -6.52 0.94 5.85
N ALA A 53 -7.39 -0.01 5.50
CA ALA A 53 -7.54 -0.50 4.14
C ALA A 53 -9.02 -0.68 3.78
N TRP A 54 -9.38 -0.33 2.56
CA TRP A 54 -10.75 -0.39 2.05
C TRP A 54 -10.98 -1.63 1.19
N PRO A 55 -12.24 -2.09 1.03
CA PRO A 55 -12.56 -3.21 0.15
C PRO A 55 -12.16 -2.91 -1.30
N LYS A 56 -11.74 -3.95 -2.04
CA LYS A 56 -11.48 -3.87 -3.47
C LYS A 56 -12.68 -3.34 -4.27
N GLY A 57 -12.41 -2.77 -5.45
CA GLY A 57 -13.42 -2.28 -6.38
C GLY A 57 -13.89 -0.86 -6.05
N GLU A 58 -15.19 -0.60 -6.21
CA GLU A 58 -15.74 0.76 -6.21
C GLU A 58 -15.49 1.52 -4.91
N CYS A 59 -15.49 0.87 -3.75
CA CYS A 59 -15.22 1.54 -2.47
C CYS A 59 -13.79 2.08 -2.41
N SER A 60 -12.79 1.26 -2.78
CA SER A 60 -11.40 1.70 -2.87
C SER A 60 -11.23 2.81 -3.90
N LYS A 61 -11.87 2.69 -5.07
CA LYS A 61 -11.78 3.71 -6.12
C LYS A 61 -12.33 5.06 -5.67
N GLN A 62 -13.53 5.08 -5.10
CA GLN A 62 -14.17 6.32 -4.63
C GLN A 62 -13.35 6.99 -3.54
N VAL A 63 -12.90 6.23 -2.54
CA VAL A 63 -12.14 6.82 -1.43
C VAL A 63 -10.75 7.30 -1.88
N ALA A 64 -10.11 6.60 -2.83
CA ALA A 64 -8.87 7.05 -3.46
C ALA A 64 -9.04 8.36 -4.22
N LEU A 65 -10.10 8.49 -5.03
CA LEU A 65 -10.39 9.71 -5.76
C LEU A 65 -10.69 10.91 -4.84
N GLU A 66 -11.43 10.67 -3.76
CA GLU A 66 -11.85 11.75 -2.85
C GLU A 66 -10.73 12.20 -1.90
N PHE A 67 -9.91 11.27 -1.42
CA PHE A 67 -8.92 11.51 -0.36
C PHE A 67 -7.49 11.22 -0.77
N TYR A 68 -7.16 11.29 -2.07
CA TYR A 68 -5.81 10.99 -2.53
C TYR A 68 -4.75 11.81 -1.80
N ASP A 69 -3.75 11.10 -1.26
CA ASP A 69 -2.62 11.61 -0.49
C ASP A 69 -3.02 12.41 0.77
N VAL A 70 -4.30 12.37 1.16
CA VAL A 70 -4.78 12.92 2.42
C VAL A 70 -4.41 11.96 3.54
N LEU A 71 -3.68 12.46 4.53
CA LEU A 71 -3.36 11.73 5.75
C LEU A 71 -4.40 12.05 6.84
N PHE A 72 -5.12 11.04 7.32
CA PHE A 72 -6.12 11.21 8.37
C PHE A 72 -5.45 11.34 9.73
N VAL A 73 -5.38 12.57 10.26
CA VAL A 73 -4.75 12.89 11.55
C VAL A 73 -5.79 13.46 12.52
N PRO A 74 -5.79 13.07 13.80
CA PRO A 74 -6.68 13.67 14.80
C PRO A 74 -6.45 15.18 14.98
N PRO A 75 -7.51 15.98 15.22
CA PRO A 75 -8.92 15.57 15.22
C PRO A 75 -9.46 15.33 13.80
N LEU A 76 -10.18 14.22 13.63
CA LEU A 76 -10.76 13.85 12.33
C LEU A 76 -11.97 14.73 11.99
N GLN A 77 -12.05 15.12 10.73
CA GLN A 77 -13.24 15.76 10.17
C GLN A 77 -14.38 14.74 10.01
N PRO A 78 -15.67 15.16 10.03
CA PRO A 78 -16.79 14.25 9.83
C PRO A 78 -16.70 13.40 8.57
N ARG A 79 -16.20 13.96 7.46
CA ARG A 79 -15.99 13.24 6.20
C ARG A 79 -14.91 12.15 6.28
N GLU A 80 -13.84 12.40 7.04
CA GLU A 80 -12.74 11.46 7.23
C GLU A 80 -13.19 10.30 8.12
N LEU A 81 -14.00 10.60 9.15
CA LEU A 81 -14.61 9.58 9.99
C LEU A 81 -15.57 8.69 9.19
N GLN A 82 -16.41 9.29 8.31
CA GLN A 82 -17.28 8.54 7.41
C GLN A 82 -16.49 7.67 6.43
N ALA A 83 -15.36 8.16 5.92
CA ALA A 83 -14.47 7.36 5.07
C ALA A 83 -13.89 6.16 5.85
N LEU A 84 -13.39 6.37 7.07
CA LEU A 84 -12.86 5.31 7.93
C LEU A 84 -13.92 4.27 8.32
N GLN A 85 -15.18 4.66 8.49
CA GLN A 85 -16.29 3.72 8.75
C GLN A 85 -16.53 2.75 7.58
N LYS A 86 -16.12 3.12 6.36
CA LYS A 86 -16.19 2.25 5.17
C LYS A 86 -14.95 1.36 5.01
N ALA A 87 -13.92 1.53 5.84
CA ALA A 87 -12.73 0.70 5.77
C ALA A 87 -13.08 -0.76 6.12
N ALA A 88 -12.54 -1.70 5.34
CA ALA A 88 -12.67 -3.13 5.63
C ALA A 88 -11.89 -3.51 6.89
N LYS A 89 -10.77 -2.83 7.09
CA LYS A 89 -9.86 -3.07 8.21
C LYS A 89 -9.28 -1.75 8.69
N VAL A 90 -9.31 -1.55 10.00
CA VAL A 90 -8.45 -0.60 10.71
C VAL A 90 -7.69 -1.42 11.74
N ALA A 91 -6.36 -1.36 11.71
CA ALA A 91 -5.49 -2.16 12.55
C ALA A 91 -4.44 -1.28 13.24
N LEU A 92 -4.22 -1.53 14.52
CA LEU A 92 -3.07 -1.01 15.26
C LEU A 92 -1.92 -2.01 15.10
N LEU A 93 -0.91 -1.64 14.32
CA LEU A 93 0.33 -2.38 14.18
C LEU A 93 1.24 -2.06 15.37
N ARG A 94 1.64 -3.09 16.09
CA ARG A 94 2.51 -3.04 17.28
C ARG A 94 3.93 -3.44 16.93
N PRO A 95 4.92 -3.14 17.79
CA PRO A 95 6.26 -3.69 17.63
C PRO A 95 6.24 -5.22 17.59
N GLY A 96 6.83 -5.81 16.56
CA GLY A 96 6.88 -7.25 16.31
C GLY A 96 5.82 -7.77 15.35
N ASP A 97 4.74 -7.02 15.08
CA ASP A 97 3.67 -7.47 14.20
C ASP A 97 4.17 -7.63 12.76
N VAL A 98 3.72 -8.71 12.13
CA VAL A 98 3.86 -8.98 10.70
C VAL A 98 2.49 -8.83 10.05
N TYR A 99 2.44 -8.16 8.90
CA TYR A 99 1.20 -7.87 8.20
C TYR A 99 1.36 -8.09 6.70
N ILE A 100 0.26 -8.43 6.05
CA ILE A 100 0.16 -8.57 4.59
C ILE A 100 -0.99 -7.70 4.13
N PHE A 101 -0.79 -6.95 3.06
CA PHE A 101 -1.83 -6.17 2.42
C PHE A 101 -1.68 -6.20 0.89
N SER A 102 -2.78 -5.93 0.20
CA SER A 102 -2.74 -5.75 -1.26
C SER A 102 -2.46 -4.28 -1.57
N GLY A 103 -1.47 -4.01 -2.41
CA GLY A 103 -1.25 -2.69 -3.00
C GLY A 103 -2.39 -2.26 -3.94
N GLY A 104 -3.21 -3.23 -4.37
CA GLY A 104 -4.38 -3.07 -5.22
C GLY A 104 -5.64 -2.49 -4.59
N VAL A 105 -5.61 -2.19 -3.29
CA VAL A 105 -6.74 -1.58 -2.58
C VAL A 105 -6.32 -0.25 -2.00
N ALA A 106 -7.29 0.65 -1.79
CA ALA A 106 -7.00 1.90 -1.12
C ALA A 106 -6.57 1.63 0.31
N HIS A 107 -5.50 2.27 0.75
CA HIS A 107 -4.97 2.13 2.09
C HIS A 107 -4.19 3.38 2.54
N THR A 108 -3.99 3.51 3.85
CA THR A 108 -3.21 4.57 4.50
C THR A 108 -2.55 4.05 5.76
N VAL A 109 -1.47 4.69 6.19
CA VAL A 109 -0.77 4.40 7.44
C VAL A 109 -0.43 5.69 8.18
N LEU A 110 -0.64 5.70 9.50
CA LEU A 110 -0.35 6.81 10.40
C LEU A 110 0.50 6.31 11.58
N CYS A 111 1.64 6.93 11.84
CA CYS A 111 2.43 6.74 13.05
C CYS A 111 1.75 7.42 14.24
N VAL A 112 1.48 6.69 15.32
CA VAL A 112 0.75 7.21 16.50
C VAL A 112 1.57 7.17 17.80
N SER A 113 2.81 6.68 17.76
CA SER A 113 3.71 6.74 18.91
C SER A 113 4.30 8.13 19.14
N GLU A 114 4.59 8.42 20.41
CA GLU A 114 5.48 9.54 20.78
C GLU A 114 6.92 9.29 20.33
N GLU A 115 7.35 8.03 20.33
CA GLU A 115 8.65 7.63 19.81
C GLU A 115 8.66 7.42 18.29
N MET A 116 9.86 7.38 17.73
CA MET A 116 10.08 7.01 16.33
C MET A 116 9.49 5.63 16.01
N CYS A 117 8.64 5.60 14.99
CA CYS A 117 8.11 4.38 14.41
C CYS A 117 9.06 3.89 13.32
N ILE A 118 9.35 2.59 13.31
CA ILE A 118 10.21 1.94 12.33
C ILE A 118 9.50 0.70 11.82
N GLY A 119 9.38 0.57 10.51
CA GLY A 119 8.88 -0.65 9.88
C GLY A 119 9.45 -0.82 8.49
N VAL A 120 9.35 -2.04 7.99
CA VAL A 120 9.72 -2.37 6.61
C VAL A 120 8.57 -3.09 5.93
N TYR A 121 8.52 -3.03 4.61
CA TYR A 121 7.81 -4.03 3.83
C TYR A 121 8.55 -4.33 2.54
N GLU A 122 8.25 -5.49 1.99
CA GLU A 122 8.73 -5.99 0.71
C GLU A 122 7.52 -6.34 -0.16
N SER A 123 7.65 -6.10 -1.45
CA SER A 123 6.61 -6.38 -2.44
C SER A 123 6.72 -7.80 -2.98
N PHE A 124 5.59 -8.45 -3.22
CA PHE A 124 5.55 -9.79 -3.80
C PHE A 124 4.27 -10.03 -4.59
N VAL A 125 4.36 -10.90 -5.60
CA VAL A 125 3.21 -11.43 -6.34
C VAL A 125 3.07 -12.90 -6.00
N THR A 126 1.97 -13.28 -5.35
CA THR A 126 1.68 -14.70 -5.10
C THR A 126 1.27 -15.41 -6.39
N PHE A 127 1.36 -16.75 -6.39
CA PHE A 127 0.81 -17.58 -7.47
C PHE A 127 -0.72 -17.64 -7.55
N HIS A 128 -1.45 -16.92 -6.68
CA HIS A 128 -2.90 -16.88 -6.78
C HIS A 128 -3.32 -16.19 -8.10
N PRO A 129 -4.16 -16.81 -8.95
CA PRO A 129 -4.50 -16.29 -10.27
C PRO A 129 -5.03 -14.85 -10.25
N ASP A 130 -5.85 -14.51 -9.25
CA ASP A 130 -6.37 -13.14 -9.13
C ASP A 130 -5.28 -12.12 -8.83
N HIS A 131 -4.25 -12.47 -8.06
CA HIS A 131 -3.15 -11.57 -7.74
C HIS A 131 -2.21 -11.39 -8.93
N VAL A 132 -1.96 -12.47 -9.68
CA VAL A 132 -1.21 -12.42 -10.95
C VAL A 132 -1.96 -11.55 -11.96
N LYS A 133 -3.27 -11.77 -12.13
CA LYS A 133 -4.12 -10.96 -13.00
C LYS A 133 -4.05 -9.49 -12.58
N HIS A 134 -4.21 -9.20 -11.29
CA HIS A 134 -4.16 -7.83 -10.79
C HIS A 134 -2.83 -7.14 -11.09
N PHE A 135 -1.72 -7.82 -10.84
CA PHE A 135 -0.38 -7.34 -11.16
C PHE A 135 -0.18 -7.08 -12.67
N LEU A 136 -0.64 -8.00 -13.53
CA LEU A 136 -0.51 -7.87 -14.99
C LEU A 136 -1.31 -6.70 -15.57
N HIS A 137 -2.36 -6.25 -14.87
CA HIS A 137 -3.17 -5.09 -15.24
C HIS A 137 -2.71 -3.79 -14.56
N THR A 138 -1.49 -3.77 -14.01
CA THR A 138 -0.87 -2.53 -13.54
C THR A 138 -0.79 -1.53 -14.70
N ASP A 139 -1.20 -0.29 -14.46
CA ASP A 139 -1.21 0.81 -15.44
C ASP A 139 -2.21 0.66 -16.60
N ASP A 140 -3.21 -0.22 -16.46
CA ASP A 140 -4.34 -0.25 -17.38
C ASP A 140 -5.01 1.13 -17.45
N ALA A 141 -5.08 1.70 -18.66
CA ALA A 141 -5.68 3.01 -18.87
C ALA A 141 -7.21 2.98 -18.76
N GLU A 142 -7.84 1.85 -19.06
CA GLU A 142 -9.28 1.65 -19.08
C GLU A 142 -9.68 0.29 -18.46
N GLY A 143 -10.94 0.10 -18.11
CA GLY A 143 -11.46 -1.17 -17.58
C GLY A 143 -11.48 -1.28 -16.05
N GLU A 144 -11.73 -2.48 -15.55
CA GLU A 144 -11.97 -2.76 -14.11
C GLU A 144 -10.74 -2.51 -13.22
N TYR A 145 -9.54 -2.60 -13.81
CA TYR A 145 -8.27 -2.43 -13.12
C TYR A 145 -7.65 -1.04 -13.32
N SER A 146 -8.29 -0.17 -14.12
CA SER A 146 -7.84 1.22 -14.30
C SER A 146 -8.13 2.06 -13.06
N LEU A 147 -7.06 2.61 -12.49
CA LEU A 147 -7.13 3.45 -11.30
C LEU A 147 -7.26 4.95 -11.63
N GLY A 148 -7.36 5.33 -12.90
CA GLY A 148 -7.70 6.69 -13.35
C GLY A 148 -6.64 7.77 -13.13
N THR A 149 -5.70 7.59 -12.21
CA THR A 149 -4.49 8.40 -11.97
C THR A 149 -3.77 7.74 -10.81
N TYR A 150 -2.60 7.10 -11.00
CA TYR A 150 -1.52 6.85 -10.00
C TYR A 150 -0.19 6.37 -10.64
N SER A 151 -0.05 6.44 -11.96
CA SER A 151 1.24 6.29 -12.64
C SER A 151 1.91 7.66 -12.80
N MET A 152 3.25 7.68 -12.66
CA MET A 152 4.07 8.86 -12.99
C MET A 152 3.62 9.46 -14.32
N SER A 153 3.46 10.79 -14.38
CA SER A 153 3.02 11.44 -15.62
C SER A 153 3.90 11.01 -16.80
N PRO A 154 3.35 10.81 -18.01
CA PRO A 154 4.15 10.45 -19.20
C PRO A 154 5.30 11.42 -19.51
N ARG A 155 5.32 12.62 -18.91
CA ARG A 155 6.40 13.60 -19.05
C ARG A 155 7.70 13.21 -18.32
N SER A 156 7.67 12.35 -17.31
CA SER A 156 8.86 11.95 -16.54
C SER A 156 9.68 10.80 -17.14
N PHE A 157 9.29 10.27 -18.31
CA PHE A 157 10.05 9.23 -19.03
C PHE A 157 10.99 9.78 -20.12
N ARG A 158 11.06 11.09 -20.35
CA ARG A 158 11.83 11.63 -21.48
C ARG A 158 13.34 11.80 -21.26
N ASP A 159 13.84 11.65 -20.04
CA ASP A 159 15.26 11.92 -19.74
C ASP A 159 16.01 10.73 -19.14
N THR A 160 15.89 9.54 -19.73
CA THR A 160 16.92 8.49 -19.58
C THR A 160 17.08 7.73 -20.88
N LYS A 161 17.99 8.23 -21.72
CA LYS A 161 18.78 7.43 -22.66
C LYS A 161 20.21 7.39 -22.14
#